data_AF-A0A7W9GIA5-F1
#
_entry.id   AF-A0A7W9GIA5-F1
#
_cell.length_a   1.000
_cell.length_b   1.000
_cell.length_c   1.000
_cell.angle_alpha   90.00
_cell.angle_beta   90.00
_cell.angle_gamma   90.00
#
_symmetry.space_group_name_H-M   'P 1'
#
loop_
_entity.id
_entity.type
_entity.pdbx_description
1 polymer ?
#
loop_
_entity_poly.entity_id
_entity_poly.type
_entity_poly.pdbx_seq_one_letter_code
_entity_poly.pdbx_strand_id
1 'polypeptide(L)'
;MSNGARHVLGVVAGLLLPPIIAASLWYGIGDHLLRFQSAFEPSWVGLSAIVASGIAFAFLAGSRLSPIASLLGGLAFTALGVLPIVELRGVRVLPDHWLPNVMEQGFLTVADSGVLLFLGVALVVVSLFPSRWRSSGKQAVYPSAYDPAPSYLPPYSGPEDATRPMHRE
;
A
#
# COMPACT_ATOMS: atom_id res chain seq x y z
N MET A 1 16.04 7.14 15.49
CA MET A 1 16.07 7.20 14.01
C MET A 1 15.84 8.64 13.58
N SER A 2 16.74 9.22 12.79
CA SER A 2 16.52 10.55 12.23
C SER A 2 15.27 10.56 11.34
N ASN A 3 14.54 11.66 11.30
CA ASN A 3 13.35 11.80 10.45
C ASN A 3 13.66 11.55 8.96
N GLY A 4 14.89 11.84 8.53
CA GLY A 4 15.36 11.55 7.17
C GLY A 4 15.41 10.06 6.84
N ALA A 5 15.87 9.19 7.76
CA ALA A 5 15.93 7.75 7.53
C ALA A 5 14.54 7.13 7.29
N ARG A 6 13.50 7.65 7.94
CA ARG A 6 12.11 7.19 7.76
C ARG A 6 11.53 7.62 6.41
N HIS A 7 11.89 8.80 5.91
CA HIS A 7 11.47 9.25 4.58
C HIS A 7 12.18 8.50 3.46
N VAL A 8 13.50 8.29 3.58
CA VAL A 8 14.25 7.51 2.59
C VAL A 8 13.73 6.08 2.53
N LEU A 9 13.48 5.43 3.68
CA LEU A 9 12.86 4.10 3.71
C LEU A 9 11.48 4.08 3.06
N GLY A 10 10.64 5.10 3.29
CA GLY A 10 9.32 5.21 2.67
C GLY A 10 9.38 5.37 1.15
N VAL A 11 10.35 6.14 0.63
CA VAL A 11 10.55 6.33 -0.81
C VAL A 11 11.12 5.07 -1.46
N VAL A 12 12.13 4.46 -0.85
CA VAL A 12 12.75 3.22 -1.36
C VAL A 12 11.72 2.09 -1.36
N ALA A 13 10.95 1.94 -0.29
CA ALA A 13 9.83 1.00 -0.24
C ALA A 13 8.84 1.31 -1.35
N GLY A 14 8.42 2.56 -1.54
CA GLY A 14 7.45 2.93 -2.56
C GLY A 14 7.90 2.75 -4.00
N LEU A 15 9.20 2.86 -4.27
CA LEU A 15 9.75 2.70 -5.61
C LEU A 15 10.02 1.23 -5.94
N LEU A 16 10.45 0.44 -4.96
CA LEU A 16 10.84 -0.96 -5.17
C LEU A 16 9.69 -1.95 -4.95
N LEU A 17 8.73 -1.66 -4.05
CA LEU A 17 7.61 -2.58 -3.82
C LEU A 17 6.75 -2.80 -5.06
N PRO A 18 6.29 -1.77 -5.79
CA PRO A 18 5.43 -2.00 -6.96
C PRO A 18 6.04 -2.92 -8.01
N PRO A 19 7.30 -2.75 -8.48
CA PRO A 19 7.88 -3.67 -9.45
C PRO A 19 8.13 -5.07 -8.87
N ILE A 20 8.46 -5.20 -7.57
CA ILE A 20 8.60 -6.51 -6.92
C ILE A 20 7.24 -7.23 -6.83
N ILE A 21 6.17 -6.51 -6.46
CA ILE A 21 4.80 -7.04 -6.44
C ILE A 21 4.40 -7.48 -7.85
N ALA A 22 4.63 -6.64 -8.86
CA ALA A 22 4.31 -6.97 -10.25
C ALA A 22 5.07 -8.22 -10.71
N ALA A 23 6.39 -8.25 -10.54
CA ALA A 23 7.22 -9.38 -10.95
C ALA A 23 6.84 -10.69 -10.25
N SER A 24 6.61 -10.64 -8.92
CA SER A 24 6.18 -11.82 -8.15
C SER A 24 4.79 -12.31 -8.55
N LEU A 25 3.85 -11.40 -8.82
CA LEU A 25 2.51 -11.73 -9.29
C LEU A 25 2.56 -12.36 -10.69
N TRP A 26 3.29 -11.76 -11.63
CA TRP A 26 3.42 -12.28 -12.99
C TRP A 26 4.10 -13.64 -13.00
N TYR A 27 5.24 -13.77 -12.32
CA TYR A 27 5.92 -15.05 -12.19
C TYR A 27 5.01 -16.10 -11.54
N GLY A 28 4.33 -15.75 -10.44
CA GLY A 28 3.51 -16.67 -9.69
C GLY A 28 2.33 -17.22 -10.49
N ILE A 29 1.64 -16.34 -11.23
CA ILE A 29 0.51 -16.73 -12.09
C ILE A 29 1.01 -17.51 -13.31
N GLY A 30 2.09 -17.07 -13.94
CA GLY A 30 2.67 -17.75 -15.09
C GLY A 30 3.15 -19.17 -14.77
N ASP A 31 3.91 -19.34 -13.69
CA ASP A 31 4.43 -20.65 -13.27
C ASP A 31 3.28 -21.58 -12.86
N HIS A 32 2.27 -21.06 -12.14
CA HIS A 32 1.10 -21.84 -11.78
C HIS A 32 0.32 -22.32 -13.01
N LEU A 33 0.08 -21.43 -13.97
CA LEU A 33 -0.67 -21.74 -15.19
C LEU A 33 0.10 -22.73 -16.08
N LEU A 34 1.41 -22.55 -16.25
CA LEU A 34 2.25 -23.44 -17.04
C LEU A 34 2.31 -24.85 -16.44
N ARG A 35 2.46 -24.99 -15.12
CA ARG A 35 2.45 -26.31 -14.45
C ARG A 35 1.09 -26.98 -14.50
N PHE A 36 0.02 -26.21 -14.32
CA PHE A 36 -1.32 -26.74 -14.40
C PHE A 36 -1.63 -27.25 -15.82
N GLN A 37 -1.21 -26.54 -16.87
CA GLN A 37 -1.44 -26.97 -18.26
C GLN A 37 -0.57 -28.16 -18.67
N SER A 38 0.67 -28.24 -18.21
CA SER A 38 1.62 -29.28 -18.63
C SER A 38 1.49 -30.58 -17.84
N ALA A 39 1.21 -30.50 -16.55
CA ALA A 39 1.21 -31.65 -15.65
C ALA A 39 -0.09 -31.81 -14.83
N PHE A 40 -1.05 -30.89 -14.94
CA PHE A 40 -2.24 -30.83 -14.06
C PHE A 40 -1.88 -30.80 -12.57
N GLU A 41 -0.71 -30.25 -12.23
CA GLU A 41 -0.22 -30.14 -10.86
C GLU A 41 -0.19 -28.68 -10.40
N PRO A 42 -0.59 -28.40 -9.15
CA PRO A 42 -0.48 -27.07 -8.60
C PRO A 42 0.99 -26.70 -8.36
N SER A 43 1.43 -25.53 -8.84
CA SER A 43 2.72 -24.99 -8.44
C SER A 43 2.66 -24.36 -7.06
N TRP A 44 3.28 -25.00 -6.07
CA TRP A 44 3.47 -24.42 -4.74
C TRP A 44 4.37 -23.18 -4.77
N VAL A 45 5.38 -23.17 -5.63
CA VAL A 45 6.27 -22.02 -5.82
C VAL A 45 5.48 -20.84 -6.39
N GLY A 46 4.72 -21.06 -7.46
CA GLY A 46 3.86 -20.04 -8.06
C GLY A 46 2.83 -19.49 -7.07
N LEU A 47 2.15 -20.38 -6.33
CA LEU A 47 1.20 -20.00 -5.27
C LEU A 47 1.85 -19.15 -4.19
N SER A 48 3.04 -19.54 -3.70
CA SER A 48 3.76 -18.76 -2.69
C SER A 48 4.15 -17.36 -3.19
N ALA A 49 4.53 -17.23 -4.46
CA ALA A 49 4.83 -15.95 -5.09
C ALA A 49 3.58 -15.06 -5.19
N ILE A 50 2.42 -15.64 -5.55
CA ILE A 50 1.12 -14.92 -5.56
C ILE A 50 0.78 -14.43 -4.14
N VAL A 51 0.87 -15.31 -3.13
CA VAL A 51 0.58 -14.93 -1.73
C VAL A 51 1.53 -13.84 -1.24
N ALA A 52 2.83 -13.97 -1.52
CA ALA A 52 3.83 -12.95 -1.17
C ALA A 52 3.51 -11.60 -1.84
N SER A 53 3.10 -11.61 -3.12
CA SER A 53 2.70 -10.41 -3.85
C SER A 53 1.47 -9.75 -3.21
N GLY A 54 0.47 -10.52 -2.79
CA GLY A 54 -0.73 -10.03 -2.12
C GLY A 54 -0.44 -9.42 -0.75
N ILE A 55 0.43 -10.06 0.03
CA ILE A 55 0.90 -9.52 1.33
C ILE A 55 1.63 -8.20 1.12
N ALA A 56 2.58 -8.16 0.18
CA ALA A 56 3.33 -6.95 -0.15
C ALA A 56 2.42 -5.82 -0.66
N PHE A 57 1.42 -6.15 -1.49
CA PHE A 57 0.39 -5.22 -1.94
C PHE A 57 -0.45 -4.69 -0.78
N ALA A 58 -0.89 -5.55 0.15
CA ALA A 58 -1.62 -5.14 1.34
C ALA A 58 -0.79 -4.21 2.23
N PHE A 59 0.52 -4.45 2.38
CA PHE A 59 1.42 -3.53 3.06
C PHE A 59 1.55 -2.20 2.33
N LEU A 60 1.64 -2.19 0.99
CA LEU A 60 1.69 -0.96 0.21
C LEU A 60 0.38 -0.16 0.37
N ALA A 61 -0.76 -0.84 0.29
CA ALA A 61 -2.08 -0.25 0.46
C ALA A 61 -2.36 0.20 1.91
N GLY A 62 -1.82 -0.49 2.91
CA GLY A 62 -2.07 -0.22 4.34
C GLY A 62 -1.04 0.68 5.02
N SER A 63 0.19 0.72 4.54
CA SER A 63 1.27 1.46 5.20
C SER A 63 1.07 2.98 5.11
N ARG A 64 1.20 3.66 6.25
CA ARG A 64 1.21 5.13 6.35
C ARG A 64 2.60 5.73 6.06
N LEU A 65 3.53 4.93 5.54
CA LEU A 65 4.95 5.33 5.42
C LEU A 65 5.16 6.40 4.33
N SER A 66 4.39 6.36 3.24
CA SER A 66 4.46 7.36 2.17
C SER A 66 3.20 7.31 1.28
N PRO A 67 2.35 8.34 1.25
CA PRO A 67 1.23 8.42 0.31
C PRO A 67 1.68 8.35 -1.16
N ILE A 68 2.88 8.89 -1.43
CA ILE A 68 3.50 8.93 -2.76
C ILE A 68 3.81 7.51 -3.26
N ALA A 69 4.21 6.61 -2.36
CA ALA A 69 4.48 5.21 -2.68
C ALA A 69 3.24 4.52 -3.28
N SER A 70 2.10 4.62 -2.60
CA SER A 70 0.84 4.04 -3.06
C SER A 70 0.33 4.68 -4.35
N LEU A 71 0.54 5.99 -4.52
CA LEU A 71 0.12 6.70 -5.72
C LEU A 71 0.95 6.28 -6.94
N LEU A 72 2.29 6.26 -6.82
CA LEU A 72 3.18 5.83 -7.90
C LEU A 72 2.95 4.37 -8.27
N GLY A 73 2.83 3.49 -7.27
CA GLY A 73 2.49 2.09 -7.51
C GLY A 73 1.14 1.92 -8.19
N GLY A 74 0.11 2.62 -7.70
CA GLY A 74 -1.23 2.61 -8.29
C GLY A 74 -1.26 3.11 -9.72
N LEU A 75 -0.54 4.21 -10.03
CA LEU A 75 -0.41 4.72 -11.39
C LEU A 75 0.32 3.74 -12.31
N ALA A 76 1.40 3.10 -11.83
CA ALA A 76 2.12 2.09 -12.60
C ALA A 76 1.25 0.88 -12.93
N PHE A 77 0.53 0.33 -11.95
CA PHE A 77 -0.41 -0.77 -12.17
C PHE A 77 -1.57 -0.39 -13.09
N THR A 78 -2.11 0.82 -12.94
CA THR A 78 -3.17 1.35 -13.81
C THR A 78 -2.66 1.48 -15.25
N ALA A 79 -1.48 2.05 -15.45
CA ALA A 79 -0.87 2.18 -16.77
C ALA A 79 -0.69 0.81 -17.43
N LEU A 80 -0.14 -0.16 -16.70
CA LEU A 80 0.04 -1.53 -17.18
C LEU A 80 -1.29 -2.24 -17.47
N GLY A 81 -2.32 -2.01 -16.66
CA GLY A 81 -3.66 -2.56 -16.87
C GLY A 81 -4.45 -1.93 -18.02
N VAL A 82 -4.10 -0.72 -18.44
CA VAL A 82 -4.70 -0.04 -19.61
C VAL A 82 -4.03 -0.48 -20.92
N LEU A 83 -2.80 -1.02 -20.88
CA LEU A 83 -2.06 -1.42 -22.08
C LEU A 83 -2.86 -2.35 -23.02
N PRO A 84 -3.51 -3.44 -22.55
CA PRO A 84 -4.29 -4.29 -23.44
C PRO A 84 -5.40 -3.56 -24.20
N ILE A 85 -6.03 -2.55 -23.56
CA ILE A 85 -7.09 -1.74 -24.18
C ILE A 85 -6.50 -0.85 -25.28
N VAL A 86 -5.29 -0.34 -25.09
CA VAL A 86 -4.56 0.47 -26.08
C VAL A 86 -4.14 -0.41 -27.27
N GLU A 87 -3.63 -1.61 -27.00
CA GLU A 87 -3.23 -2.56 -28.05
C GLU A 87 -4.43 -3.05 -28.86
N LEU A 88 -5.60 -3.24 -28.23
CA LEU A 88 -6.85 -3.56 -28.92
C LEU A 88 -7.28 -2.47 -29.93
N ARG A 89 -6.82 -1.22 -29.76
CA ARG A 89 -7.04 -0.11 -30.71
C ARG A 89 -6.04 -0.10 -31.87
N GLY A 90 -5.14 -1.07 -31.95
CA GLY A 90 -4.14 -1.21 -33.01
C GLY A 90 -2.84 -0.44 -32.74
N VAL A 91 -2.66 0.14 -31.54
CA VAL A 91 -1.40 0.77 -31.13
C VAL A 91 -0.59 -0.24 -30.35
N ARG A 92 0.42 -0.81 -30.99
CA ARG A 92 1.32 -1.75 -30.32
C ARG A 92 2.30 -0.99 -29.43
N VAL A 93 2.26 -1.23 -28.13
CA VAL A 93 3.05 -0.48 -27.14
C VAL A 93 4.21 -1.33 -26.63
N LEU A 94 4.01 -2.65 -26.49
CA LEU A 94 5.02 -3.57 -25.97
C LEU A 94 5.77 -4.27 -27.13
N PRO A 95 7.12 -4.42 -27.02
CA PRO A 95 7.88 -5.29 -27.90
C PRO A 95 7.45 -6.76 -27.72
N ASP A 96 7.61 -7.59 -28.75
CA ASP A 96 7.38 -9.03 -28.59
C ASP A 96 8.49 -9.61 -27.69
N HIS A 97 8.15 -10.57 -26.82
CA HIS A 97 9.11 -11.32 -26.00
C HIS A 97 10.00 -10.44 -25.10
N TRP A 98 9.48 -9.30 -24.64
CA TRP A 98 10.20 -8.41 -23.72
C TRP A 98 10.35 -9.01 -22.31
N LEU A 99 9.58 -10.04 -21.98
CA LEU A 99 9.64 -10.81 -20.74
C LEU A 99 10.05 -12.27 -21.00
N PRO A 100 10.66 -12.95 -20.01
CA PRO A 100 10.76 -14.41 -20.05
C PRO A 100 9.38 -15.05 -20.14
N ASN A 101 9.25 -16.14 -20.91
CA ASN A 101 7.98 -16.81 -21.24
C ASN A 101 7.03 -16.99 -20.02
N VAL A 102 7.55 -17.43 -18.88
CA VAL A 102 6.74 -17.61 -17.65
C VAL A 102 6.14 -16.26 -17.19
N MET A 103 6.94 -15.20 -17.12
CA MET A 103 6.46 -13.89 -16.72
C MET A 103 5.56 -13.25 -17.78
N GLU A 104 5.83 -13.48 -19.06
CA GLU A 104 5.00 -12.98 -20.17
C GLU A 104 3.59 -13.55 -20.10
N GLN A 105 3.44 -14.88 -19.94
CA GLN A 105 2.14 -15.51 -19.77
C GLN A 105 1.39 -14.98 -18.55
N GLY A 106 2.09 -14.83 -17.43
CA GLY A 106 1.51 -14.25 -16.22
C GLY A 106 1.07 -12.80 -16.41
N PHE A 107 1.91 -11.96 -17.03
CA PHE A 107 1.58 -10.57 -17.34
C PHE A 107 0.32 -10.48 -18.19
N LEU A 108 0.28 -11.19 -19.32
CA LEU A 108 -0.88 -11.21 -20.24
C LEU A 108 -2.14 -11.67 -19.50
N THR A 109 -2.06 -12.76 -18.73
CA THR A 109 -3.20 -13.27 -17.96
C THR A 109 -3.78 -12.23 -17.00
N VAL A 110 -2.94 -11.50 -16.27
CA VAL A 110 -3.39 -10.50 -15.27
C VAL A 110 -3.82 -9.19 -15.93
N ALA A 111 -3.17 -8.82 -17.04
CA ALA A 111 -3.50 -7.63 -17.81
C ALA A 111 -4.86 -7.80 -18.51
N ASP A 112 -5.04 -8.91 -19.23
CA ASP A 112 -6.25 -9.19 -20.02
C ASP A 112 -7.48 -9.48 -19.15
N SER A 113 -7.27 -10.04 -17.95
CA SER A 113 -8.35 -10.20 -16.96
C SER A 113 -8.79 -8.89 -16.29
N GLY A 114 -8.06 -7.79 -16.50
CA GLY A 114 -8.32 -6.49 -15.87
C GLY A 114 -7.90 -6.41 -14.39
N VAL A 115 -7.26 -7.45 -13.85
CA VAL A 115 -6.80 -7.47 -12.45
C VAL A 115 -5.74 -6.40 -12.19
N LEU A 116 -4.80 -6.18 -13.12
CA LEU A 116 -3.82 -5.09 -13.00
C LEU A 116 -4.50 -3.72 -12.89
N LEU A 117 -5.51 -3.47 -13.74
CA LEU A 117 -6.25 -2.22 -13.74
C LEU A 117 -7.02 -2.04 -12.43
N PHE A 118 -7.71 -3.08 -11.96
CA PHE A 118 -8.43 -3.08 -10.70
C PHE A 118 -7.52 -2.76 -9.50
N LEU A 119 -6.36 -3.44 -9.40
CA LEU A 119 -5.39 -3.21 -8.32
C LEU A 119 -4.79 -1.80 -8.38
N GLY A 120 -4.50 -1.30 -9.59
CA GLY A 120 -4.01 0.05 -9.81
C GLY A 120 -5.00 1.12 -9.35
N VAL A 121 -6.24 1.02 -9.81
CA VAL A 121 -7.32 1.95 -9.42
C VAL A 121 -7.56 1.88 -7.91
N ALA A 122 -7.59 0.68 -7.32
CA ALA A 122 -7.74 0.52 -5.88
C ALA A 122 -6.64 1.26 -5.10
N LEU A 123 -5.37 1.14 -5.51
CA LEU A 123 -4.26 1.88 -4.89
C LEU A 123 -4.38 3.39 -5.07
N VAL A 124 -4.78 3.86 -6.26
CA VAL A 124 -5.01 5.29 -6.52
C VAL A 124 -6.09 5.81 -5.58
N VAL A 125 -7.25 5.13 -5.48
CA VAL A 125 -8.33 5.52 -4.57
C VAL A 125 -7.86 5.53 -3.11
N VAL A 126 -7.13 4.50 -2.69
CA VAL A 126 -6.55 4.44 -1.33
C VAL A 126 -5.59 5.60 -1.06
N SER A 127 -4.85 6.07 -2.06
CA SER A 127 -3.93 7.20 -1.92
C SER A 127 -4.63 8.56 -1.76
N LEU A 128 -5.91 8.68 -2.17
CA LEU A 128 -6.67 9.93 -2.10
C LEU A 128 -7.23 10.23 -0.70
N PHE A 129 -7.23 9.27 0.23
CA PHE A 129 -7.77 9.50 1.57
C PHE A 129 -6.98 10.59 2.32
N PRO A 130 -7.61 11.71 2.74
CA PRO A 130 -6.92 12.84 3.36
C PRO A 130 -6.16 12.50 4.64
N SER A 131 -6.59 11.46 5.35
CA SER A 131 -5.96 10.94 6.57
C SER A 131 -4.50 10.49 6.35
N ARG A 132 -4.10 10.20 5.11
CA ARG A 132 -2.73 9.82 4.73
C ARG A 132 -1.81 11.01 4.49
N TRP A 133 -2.37 12.15 4.10
CA TRP A 133 -1.63 13.37 3.77
C TRP A 133 -1.39 14.27 4.98
N ARG A 134 -2.21 14.12 6.02
CA ARG A 134 -1.96 14.80 7.30
C ARG A 134 -0.72 14.20 7.91
N SER A 135 0.39 14.94 7.86
CA SER A 135 1.53 14.63 8.70
C SER A 135 1.00 14.53 10.13
N SER A 136 1.46 13.53 10.88
CA SER A 136 1.30 13.53 12.33
C SER A 136 2.18 14.69 12.81
N GLY A 137 1.72 15.92 12.60
CA GLY A 137 2.35 17.12 13.08
C GLY A 137 2.59 16.87 14.54
N LYS A 138 3.86 17.02 14.97
CA LYS A 138 4.19 17.04 16.40
C LYS A 138 3.06 17.78 17.07
N GLN A 139 2.32 17.09 17.93
CA GLN A 139 1.40 17.73 18.85
C GLN A 139 2.21 18.92 19.38
N ALA A 140 1.77 20.15 19.10
CA ALA A 140 2.49 21.30 19.56
C ALA A 140 2.54 21.12 21.07
N VAL A 141 3.70 20.71 21.58
CA VAL A 141 4.02 20.80 22.99
C VAL A 141 4.14 22.28 23.16
N TYR A 142 2.99 22.94 23.34
CA TYR A 142 2.97 24.23 23.97
C TYR A 142 3.76 24.00 25.26
N PRO A 143 4.88 24.69 25.49
CA PRO A 143 5.41 24.76 26.84
C PRO A 143 4.21 25.20 27.68
N SER A 144 3.87 24.42 28.69
CA SER A 144 2.90 24.80 29.71
C SER A 144 3.39 26.12 30.30
N ALA A 145 2.98 27.24 29.70
CA ALA A 145 3.23 28.58 30.22
C ALA A 145 2.30 28.89 31.40
N TYR A 146 1.59 27.89 31.90
CA TYR A 146 1.08 27.87 33.26
C TYR A 146 2.16 27.24 34.15
N ASP A 147 3.04 28.09 34.66
CA ASP A 147 3.42 27.93 36.06
C ASP A 147 2.12 27.91 36.87
N PRO A 148 1.92 26.98 37.81
CA PRO A 148 0.83 27.11 38.77
C PRO A 148 1.12 28.38 39.57
N ALA A 149 0.45 29.48 39.23
CA ALA A 149 0.40 30.64 40.09
C ALA A 149 0.00 30.14 41.50
N PRO A 150 0.69 30.55 42.58
CA PRO A 150 0.31 30.16 43.93
C PRO A 150 -1.15 30.52 44.14
N SER A 151 -2.01 29.50 44.20
CA SER A 151 -3.43 29.69 44.44
C SER A 151 -3.58 30.13 45.90
N TYR A 152 -3.75 31.43 46.13
CA TYR A 152 -4.16 31.99 47.43
C TYR A 152 -5.65 31.77 47.73
N LEU A 153 -6.33 30.92 46.95
CA LEU A 153 -7.71 30.56 47.19
C LEU A 153 -7.74 29.39 48.19
N PRO A 154 -8.44 29.54 49.34
CA PRO A 154 -8.66 28.41 50.24
C PRO A 154 -9.41 27.29 49.49
N PRO A 155 -9.16 26.02 49.85
CA PRO A 155 -9.78 24.89 49.18
C PRO A 155 -11.31 25.03 49.19
N TYR A 156 -11.91 25.11 48.01
CA TYR A 156 -13.35 25.15 47.84
C TYR A 156 -13.92 23.76 48.17
N SER A 157 -14.47 23.60 49.37
CA SER A 157 -15.30 22.46 49.75
C SER A 157 -16.70 22.62 49.14
N GLY A 158 -16.79 22.48 47.82
CA GLY A 158 -18.06 22.38 47.13
C GLY A 158 -18.64 20.96 47.25
N PRO A 159 -19.97 20.78 47.14
CA PRO A 159 -20.58 19.46 47.14
C PRO A 159 -19.97 18.62 46.00
N GLU A 160 -19.53 17.42 46.33
CA GLU A 160 -18.98 16.45 45.37
C GLU A 160 -19.92 16.31 44.17
N ASP A 161 -19.37 16.60 42.98
CA ASP A 161 -20.09 16.45 41.73
C ASP A 161 -20.34 14.95 41.48
N ALA A 162 -21.51 14.49 41.91
CA ALA A 162 -21.99 13.11 41.79
C ALA A 162 -22.18 12.64 40.34
N THR A 163 -21.96 13.50 39.35
CA THR A 163 -22.02 13.12 37.93
C THR A 163 -20.68 12.59 37.39
N ARG A 164 -19.62 12.59 38.20
CA ARG A 164 -18.33 12.04 37.78
C ARG A 164 -18.35 10.51 37.72
N PRO A 165 -17.99 9.86 36.60
CA PRO A 165 -17.96 8.41 36.51
C PRO A 165 -16.90 7.87 37.46
N MET A 166 -17.32 7.09 38.46
CA MET A 166 -16.40 6.33 39.31
C MET A 166 -15.65 5.32 38.46
N HIS A 167 -14.35 5.53 38.24
CA HIS A 167 -13.48 4.44 37.82
C HIS A 167 -13.40 3.45 38.98
N ARG A 168 -13.95 2.24 38.77
CA ARG A 168 -13.69 1.09 39.63
C ARG A 168 -12.39 0.44 39.16
N GLU A 169 -11.45 0.26 40.10
CA GLU A 169 -10.33 -0.67 39.96
C GLU A 169 -10.80 -2.12 40.16
#